data_AF-A0A7C1F6Q6-F1
#
_entry.id   AF-A0A7C1F6Q6-F1
#
_cell.length_a   1.000
_cell.length_b   1.000
_cell.length_c   1.000
_cell.angle_alpha   90.00
_cell.angle_beta   90.00
_cell.angle_gamma   90.00
#
_symmetry.space_group_name_H-M   'P 1'
#
loop_
_entity.id
_entity.type
_entity.pdbx_description
1 polymer ?
#
loop_
_entity_poly.entity_id
_entity_poly.type
_entity_poly.pdbx_seq_one_letter_code
_entity_poly.pdbx_strand_id
1 'polypeptide(L)'
;FAKKRAENLLNAIEASKERPLWRVLAGLGIRHVGQAAAQALEQHYGSIDAIMRARQEELQGIEGIGPTIARSVVEFFANPANRRVVERMREAGVRMEPERRAGEGRRPLEGLTFVITGTLPGMSREEATAFIEAHGGKVTDAVSRNTDYLVVGEAPGGTKMRRAQELGTPMIDEARLREMVEQRAR
;
A
#
# COMPACT_ATOMS: atom_id res chain seq x y z
N PHE A 1 -15.13 9.49 41.96
CA PHE A 1 -13.80 9.40 41.29
C PHE A 1 -13.51 8.02 40.71
N ALA A 2 -13.79 6.91 41.40
CA ALA A 2 -13.51 5.56 40.90
C ALA A 2 -14.26 5.20 39.60
N LYS A 3 -15.57 5.50 39.52
CA LYS A 3 -16.41 5.18 38.34
C LYS A 3 -15.90 5.83 37.03
N LYS A 4 -15.63 7.14 37.06
CA LYS A 4 -15.08 7.90 35.92
C LYS A 4 -13.70 7.39 35.48
N ARG A 5 -12.85 6.93 36.42
CA ARG A 5 -11.54 6.34 36.08
C ARG A 5 -11.67 4.98 35.39
N ALA A 6 -12.61 4.15 35.85
CA ALA A 6 -12.90 2.86 35.21
C ALA A 6 -13.45 3.06 33.78
N GLU A 7 -14.38 3.98 33.59
CA GLU A 7 -14.93 4.34 32.26
C GLU A 7 -13.83 4.84 31.31
N ASN A 8 -12.95 5.71 31.78
CA ASN A 8 -11.81 6.19 30.98
C ASN A 8 -10.88 5.05 30.55
N LEU A 9 -10.62 4.09 31.45
CA LEU A 9 -9.78 2.93 31.14
C LEU A 9 -10.43 2.04 30.07
N LEU A 10 -11.73 1.74 30.21
CA LEU A 10 -12.47 0.94 29.24
C LEU A 10 -12.49 1.62 27.86
N ASN A 11 -12.76 2.92 27.82
CA ASN A 11 -12.75 3.69 26.58
C ASN A 11 -11.36 3.70 25.92
N ALA A 12 -10.29 3.78 26.72
CA ALA A 12 -8.92 3.72 26.21
C ALA A 12 -8.58 2.33 25.63
N ILE A 13 -9.07 1.25 26.26
CA ILE A 13 -8.90 -0.12 25.75
C ILE A 13 -9.65 -0.29 24.43
N GLU A 14 -10.91 0.14 24.35
CA GLU A 14 -11.68 0.07 23.10
C GLU A 14 -11.03 0.89 21.99
N ALA A 15 -10.62 2.13 22.28
CA ALA A 15 -9.90 2.97 21.32
C ALA A 15 -8.52 2.40 20.92
N SER A 16 -7.94 1.48 21.69
CA SER A 16 -6.67 0.84 21.35
C SER A 16 -6.80 -0.16 20.20
N LYS A 17 -8.00 -0.71 19.98
CA LYS A 17 -8.27 -1.69 18.91
C LYS A 17 -8.08 -1.11 17.52
N GLU A 18 -8.30 0.20 17.37
CA GLU A 18 -8.18 0.93 16.11
C GLU A 18 -6.76 1.41 15.80
N ARG A 19 -5.78 1.14 16.67
CA ARG A 19 -4.40 1.58 16.45
C ARG A 19 -3.81 0.89 15.20
N PRO A 20 -2.90 1.56 14.48
CA PRO A 20 -2.29 0.99 13.27
C PRO A 20 -1.50 -0.27 13.58
N LEU A 21 -1.34 -1.14 12.57
CA LEU A 21 -0.78 -2.47 12.73
C LEU A 21 0.63 -2.45 13.33
N TRP A 22 1.49 -1.48 13.01
CA TRP A 22 2.83 -1.36 13.62
C TRP A 22 2.79 -1.23 15.14
N ARG A 23 1.73 -0.62 15.71
CA ARG A 23 1.58 -0.54 17.17
C ARG A 23 1.18 -1.87 17.78
N VAL A 24 0.37 -2.65 17.07
CA VAL A 24 0.06 -4.02 17.47
C VAL A 24 1.34 -4.86 17.46
N LEU A 25 2.10 -4.82 16.35
CA LEU A 25 3.38 -5.54 16.20
C LEU A 25 4.40 -5.16 17.29
N ALA A 26 4.59 -3.88 17.56
CA ALA A 26 5.48 -3.42 18.63
C ALA A 26 4.96 -3.83 20.03
N GLY A 27 3.64 -3.89 20.21
CA GLY A 27 2.98 -4.31 21.45
C GLY A 27 3.02 -5.81 21.73
N LEU A 28 3.31 -6.65 20.73
CA LEU A 28 3.45 -8.10 20.89
C LEU A 28 4.71 -8.52 21.67
N GLY A 29 5.68 -7.59 21.82
CA GLY A 29 6.91 -7.88 22.56
C GLY A 29 7.86 -8.81 21.83
N ILE A 30 7.85 -8.80 20.49
CA ILE A 30 8.81 -9.57 19.68
C ILE A 30 10.22 -8.99 19.93
N ARG A 31 11.18 -9.86 20.27
CA ARG A 31 12.55 -9.44 20.56
C ARG A 31 13.12 -8.63 19.40
N HIS A 32 13.75 -7.49 19.72
CA HIS A 32 14.37 -6.56 18.76
C HIS A 32 13.40 -5.85 17.79
N VAL A 33 12.09 -6.10 17.88
CA VAL A 33 11.09 -5.41 17.06
C VAL A 33 10.55 -4.21 17.83
N GLY A 34 11.19 -3.06 17.63
CA GLY A 34 10.67 -1.75 18.08
C GLY A 34 9.78 -1.10 17.02
N GLN A 35 9.45 0.19 17.24
CA GLN A 35 8.62 0.98 16.32
C GLN A 35 9.11 0.93 14.87
N ALA A 36 10.40 1.19 14.62
CA ALA A 36 10.94 1.26 13.25
C ALA A 36 10.81 -0.07 12.50
N ALA A 37 11.19 -1.19 13.15
CA ALA A 37 11.06 -2.52 12.56
C ALA A 37 9.59 -2.91 12.34
N ALA A 38 8.70 -2.58 13.29
CA ALA A 38 7.28 -2.84 13.14
C ALA A 38 6.65 -2.06 11.98
N GLN A 39 7.06 -0.79 11.79
CA GLN A 39 6.62 0.02 10.65
C GLN A 39 7.13 -0.53 9.32
N ALA A 40 8.39 -0.96 9.25
CA ALA A 40 8.95 -1.58 8.05
C ALA A 40 8.20 -2.89 7.68
N LEU A 41 7.87 -3.71 8.67
CA LEU A 41 7.08 -4.94 8.49
C LEU A 41 5.66 -4.63 7.98
N GLU A 42 4.98 -3.65 8.60
CA GLU A 42 3.64 -3.24 8.17
C GLU A 42 3.64 -2.73 6.73
N GLN A 43 4.58 -1.84 6.38
CA GLN A 43 4.69 -1.25 5.04
C GLN A 43 4.97 -2.29 3.97
N HIS A 44 5.78 -3.31 4.28
CA HIS A 44 6.15 -4.34 3.31
C HIS A 44 5.06 -5.40 3.11
N TYR A 45 4.44 -5.89 4.19
CA TYR A 45 3.55 -7.06 4.13
C TYR A 45 2.06 -6.74 4.16
N GLY A 46 1.65 -5.56 4.63
CA GLY A 46 0.27 -5.10 4.58
C GLY A 46 -0.76 -5.91 5.40
N SER A 47 -0.34 -6.91 6.18
CA SER A 47 -1.19 -7.64 7.12
C SER A 47 -0.34 -8.45 8.11
N ILE A 48 -0.87 -8.71 9.30
CA ILE A 48 -0.19 -9.59 10.27
C ILE A 48 -0.07 -11.03 9.75
N ASP A 49 -1.05 -11.50 8.95
CA ASP A 49 -1.08 -12.85 8.40
C ASP A 49 0.05 -13.09 7.40
N ALA A 50 0.37 -12.08 6.58
CA ALA A 50 1.51 -12.13 5.68
C ALA A 50 2.84 -12.16 6.45
N ILE A 51 2.97 -11.35 7.52
CA ILE A 51 4.15 -11.36 8.39
C ILE A 51 4.32 -12.73 9.08
N MET A 52 3.23 -13.33 9.56
CA MET A 52 3.23 -14.64 10.23
C MET A 52 3.70 -15.79 9.32
N ARG A 53 3.58 -15.63 8.00
CA ARG A 53 3.97 -16.63 6.99
C ARG A 53 5.35 -16.35 6.38
N ALA A 54 5.90 -15.17 6.63
CA ALA A 54 7.17 -14.74 6.04
C ALA A 54 8.34 -15.63 6.47
N ARG A 55 9.24 -15.90 5.53
CA ARG A 55 10.50 -16.61 5.79
C ARG A 55 11.58 -15.65 6.24
N GLN A 56 12.58 -16.17 6.94
CA GLN A 56 13.66 -15.35 7.48
C GLN A 56 14.45 -14.63 6.38
N GLU A 57 14.66 -15.26 5.23
CA GLU A 57 15.36 -14.68 4.09
C GLU A 57 14.60 -13.52 3.47
N GLU A 58 13.27 -13.62 3.41
CA GLU A 58 12.38 -12.58 2.86
C GLU A 58 12.38 -11.35 3.77
N LEU A 59 12.31 -11.57 5.09
CA LEU A 59 12.37 -10.52 6.09
C LEU A 59 13.68 -9.74 6.06
N GLN A 60 14.80 -10.40 5.78
CA GLN A 60 16.12 -9.77 5.66
C GLN A 60 16.26 -8.86 4.44
N GLY A 61 15.40 -9.02 3.43
CA GLY A 61 15.37 -8.17 2.25
C GLY A 61 14.74 -6.79 2.52
N ILE A 62 14.13 -6.59 3.68
CA ILE A 62 13.46 -5.34 4.05
C ILE A 62 14.50 -4.37 4.63
N GLU A 63 14.52 -3.15 4.10
CA GLU A 63 15.37 -2.08 4.62
C GLU A 63 15.12 -1.86 6.12
N GLY A 64 16.19 -1.87 6.92
CA GLY A 64 16.12 -1.75 8.38
C GLY A 64 15.83 -3.06 9.14
N ILE A 65 15.66 -4.19 8.45
CA ILE A 65 15.48 -5.51 9.08
C ILE A 65 16.73 -6.37 8.83
N GLY A 66 17.59 -6.43 9.85
CA GLY A 66 18.75 -7.32 9.85
C GLY A 66 18.42 -8.78 10.22
N PRO A 67 19.40 -9.70 10.09
CA PRO A 67 19.23 -11.13 10.37
C PRO A 67 18.70 -11.43 11.78
N THR A 68 19.11 -10.65 12.78
CA THR A 68 18.66 -10.82 14.17
C THR A 68 17.16 -10.52 14.34
N ILE A 69 16.66 -9.46 13.69
CA ILE A 69 15.25 -9.07 13.75
C ILE A 69 14.42 -10.09 12.98
N ALA A 70 14.84 -10.43 11.76
CA ALA A 70 14.17 -11.43 10.92
C ALA A 70 13.99 -12.78 11.65
N ARG A 71 15.07 -13.28 12.27
CA ARG A 71 15.02 -14.52 13.06
C ARG A 71 14.04 -14.40 14.23
N SER A 72 14.06 -13.28 14.94
CA SER A 72 13.18 -13.06 16.10
C SER A 72 11.70 -13.05 15.74
N VAL A 73 11.36 -12.48 14.56
CA VAL A 73 9.99 -12.50 14.02
C VAL A 73 9.55 -13.92 13.70
N VAL A 74 10.37 -14.67 12.97
CA VAL A 74 10.06 -16.06 12.59
C VAL A 74 9.92 -16.95 13.82
N GLU A 75 10.88 -16.89 14.75
CA GLU A 75 10.83 -17.64 16.01
C GLU A 75 9.57 -17.32 16.83
N PHE A 76 9.21 -16.03 16.91
CA PHE A 76 8.02 -15.61 17.64
C PHE A 76 6.76 -16.24 17.03
N PHE A 77 6.60 -16.17 15.72
CA PHE A 77 5.43 -16.74 15.05
C PHE A 77 5.53 -18.25 14.83
N ALA A 78 6.67 -18.90 15.02
CA ALA A 78 6.76 -20.35 15.06
C ALA A 78 6.10 -20.94 16.33
N ASN A 79 6.05 -20.15 17.42
CA ASN A 79 5.44 -20.58 18.67
C ASN A 79 3.89 -20.53 18.61
N PRO A 80 3.18 -21.66 18.77
CA PRO A 80 1.71 -21.68 18.73
C PRO A 80 1.03 -20.83 19.82
N ALA A 81 1.67 -20.63 20.97
CA ALA A 81 1.12 -19.78 22.03
C ALA A 81 1.06 -18.31 21.60
N ASN A 82 2.08 -17.84 20.88
CA ASN A 82 2.10 -16.47 20.35
C ASN A 82 1.05 -16.28 19.26
N ARG A 83 0.88 -17.27 18.37
CA ARG A 83 -0.22 -17.25 17.38
C ARG A 83 -1.59 -17.15 18.04
N ARG A 84 -1.80 -17.87 19.14
CA ARG A 84 -3.05 -17.80 19.93
C ARG A 84 -3.27 -16.42 20.56
N VAL A 85 -2.21 -15.69 20.93
CA VAL A 85 -2.36 -14.31 21.42
C VAL A 85 -2.88 -13.42 20.30
N VAL A 86 -2.30 -13.52 19.11
CA VAL A 86 -2.76 -12.76 17.92
C VAL A 86 -4.22 -13.08 17.60
N GLU A 87 -4.60 -14.36 17.63
CA GLU A 87 -5.98 -14.74 17.31
C GLU A 87 -6.99 -14.19 18.32
N ARG A 88 -6.68 -14.26 19.62
CA ARG A 88 -7.55 -13.63 20.65
C ARG A 88 -7.66 -12.12 20.48
N MET A 89 -6.58 -11.45 20.06
CA MET A 89 -6.64 -10.02 19.75
C MET A 89 -7.55 -9.78 18.53
N ARG A 90 -7.50 -10.64 17.51
CA ARG A 90 -8.36 -10.57 16.32
C ARG A 90 -9.83 -10.75 16.69
N GLU A 91 -10.15 -11.78 17.47
CA GLU A 91 -11.49 -12.05 17.99
C GLU A 91 -12.03 -10.90 18.85
N ALA A 92 -11.15 -10.20 19.58
CA ALA A 92 -11.50 -9.02 20.36
C ALA A 92 -11.70 -7.74 19.53
N GLY A 93 -11.49 -7.80 18.20
CA GLY A 93 -11.65 -6.69 17.28
C GLY A 93 -10.42 -5.80 17.10
N VAL A 94 -9.23 -6.24 17.54
CA VAL A 94 -7.99 -5.50 17.27
C VAL A 94 -7.67 -5.53 15.79
N ARG A 95 -7.31 -4.38 15.23
CA ARG A 95 -6.92 -4.21 13.84
C ARG A 95 -5.68 -5.04 13.48
N MET A 96 -5.81 -5.91 12.47
CA MET A 96 -4.77 -6.84 12.00
C MET A 96 -4.16 -6.46 10.64
N GLU A 97 -4.60 -5.33 10.09
CA GLU A 97 -4.18 -4.76 8.81
C GLU A 97 -3.80 -3.30 9.03
N PRO A 98 -2.96 -2.70 8.18
CA PRO A 98 -2.63 -1.29 8.26
C PRO A 98 -3.87 -0.41 8.35
N GLU A 99 -3.73 0.73 9.02
CA GLU A 99 -4.68 1.81 8.81
C GLU A 99 -4.55 2.24 7.35
N ARG A 100 -5.58 1.97 6.53
CA ARG A 100 -5.68 2.56 5.20
C ARG A 100 -5.52 4.06 5.40
N ARG A 101 -4.39 4.64 4.98
CA ARG A 101 -4.24 6.09 5.08
C ARG A 101 -5.41 6.69 4.32
N ALA A 102 -6.15 7.60 4.92
CA ALA A 102 -7.10 8.41 4.17
C ALA A 102 -6.27 9.22 3.15
N GLY A 103 -6.21 8.74 1.91
CA GLY A 103 -5.26 9.16 0.87
C GLY A 103 -4.62 7.99 0.09
N GLU A 104 -4.52 6.82 0.71
CA GLU A 104 -4.39 5.52 0.05
C GLU A 104 -5.82 5.01 -0.24
N GLY A 105 -6.49 5.67 -1.18
CA GLY A 105 -7.66 5.06 -1.81
C GLY A 105 -7.27 3.72 -2.45
N ARG A 106 -8.27 2.94 -2.90
CA ARG A 106 -8.01 1.91 -3.92
C ARG A 106 -7.03 2.51 -4.92
N ARG A 107 -5.90 1.86 -5.17
CA ARG A 107 -4.96 2.26 -6.22
C ARG A 107 -5.59 1.86 -7.54
N PRO A 108 -6.45 2.70 -8.11
CA PRO A 108 -7.36 2.27 -9.17
C PRO A 108 -6.59 1.99 -10.47
N LEU A 109 -5.35 2.48 -10.52
CA LEU A 109 -4.40 2.33 -11.61
C LEU A 109 -3.30 1.31 -11.29
N GLU A 110 -3.39 0.56 -10.19
CA GLU A 110 -2.38 -0.44 -9.83
C GLU A 110 -2.19 -1.49 -10.93
N GLY A 111 -0.93 -1.75 -11.27
CA GLY A 111 -0.56 -2.68 -12.33
C GLY A 111 -0.75 -2.17 -13.75
N LEU A 112 -1.31 -0.97 -13.95
CA LEU A 112 -1.47 -0.36 -15.28
C LEU A 112 -0.26 0.50 -15.64
N THR A 113 0.15 0.41 -16.91
CA THR A 113 1.22 1.21 -17.50
C THR A 113 0.66 2.23 -18.50
N PHE A 114 1.02 3.49 -18.30
CA PHE A 114 0.60 4.62 -19.12
C PHE A 114 1.78 5.20 -19.90
N VAL A 115 1.48 5.79 -21.04
CA VAL A 115 2.38 6.67 -21.78
C VAL A 115 1.63 7.98 -22.00
N ILE A 116 2.32 9.12 -21.84
CA ILE A 116 1.71 10.44 -22.05
C ILE A 116 2.25 11.04 -23.36
N THR A 117 1.36 11.59 -24.17
CA THR A 117 1.72 12.31 -25.40
C THR A 117 0.89 13.58 -25.56
N GLY A 118 1.57 14.69 -25.90
CA GLY A 118 0.94 16.01 -25.97
C GLY A 118 0.92 16.73 -24.61
N THR A 119 0.37 17.93 -24.59
CA THR A 119 0.17 18.77 -23.40
C THR A 119 -1.25 18.58 -22.90
N LEU A 120 -1.43 18.23 -21.63
CA LEU A 120 -2.77 18.07 -21.06
C LEU A 120 -3.31 19.44 -20.63
N PRO A 121 -4.59 19.76 -20.92
CA PRO A 121 -5.15 21.10 -20.70
C PRO A 121 -5.26 21.50 -19.22
N GLY A 122 -5.36 20.52 -18.30
CA GLY A 122 -5.54 20.77 -16.86
C GLY A 122 -4.35 20.40 -15.98
N MET A 123 -3.25 19.89 -16.54
CA MET A 123 -2.04 19.53 -15.79
C MET A 123 -0.80 19.43 -16.67
N SER A 124 0.36 19.75 -16.12
CA SER A 124 1.66 19.50 -16.76
C SER A 124 1.92 18.00 -16.92
N ARG A 125 2.90 17.65 -17.75
CA ARG A 125 3.30 16.25 -17.92
C ARG A 125 3.81 15.66 -16.60
N GLU A 126 4.52 16.46 -15.81
CA GLU A 126 5.03 16.10 -14.51
C GLU A 126 3.89 15.89 -13.50
N GLU A 127 2.90 16.78 -13.50
CA GLU A 127 1.70 16.67 -12.65
C GLU A 127 0.86 15.44 -13.01
N ALA A 128 0.71 15.14 -14.30
CA ALA A 128 0.04 13.92 -14.75
C ALA A 128 0.79 12.65 -14.36
N THR A 129 2.13 12.70 -14.40
CA THR A 129 2.97 11.58 -13.96
C THR A 129 2.80 11.35 -12.46
N ALA A 130 2.91 12.41 -11.66
CA ALA A 130 2.67 12.34 -10.22
C ALA A 130 1.24 11.88 -9.89
N PHE A 131 0.23 12.32 -10.66
CA PHE A 131 -1.15 11.88 -10.49
C PHE A 131 -1.30 10.38 -10.74
N ILE A 132 -0.75 9.85 -11.83
CA ILE A 132 -0.83 8.41 -12.14
C ILE A 132 -0.10 7.58 -11.08
N GLU A 133 1.10 8.00 -10.67
CA GLU A 133 1.92 7.30 -9.67
C GLU A 133 1.28 7.34 -8.28
N ALA A 134 0.69 8.47 -7.88
CA ALA A 134 -0.05 8.60 -6.61
C ALA A 134 -1.25 7.65 -6.53
N HIS A 135 -1.81 7.27 -7.67
CA HIS A 135 -2.93 6.33 -7.80
C HIS A 135 -2.49 4.90 -8.15
N GLY A 136 -1.18 4.61 -8.09
CA GLY A 136 -0.57 3.28 -8.22
C GLY A 136 -0.22 2.84 -9.65
N GLY A 137 -0.40 3.70 -10.64
CA GLY A 137 -0.03 3.42 -12.03
C GLY A 137 1.45 3.71 -12.30
N LYS A 138 1.97 3.16 -13.41
CA LYS A 138 3.33 3.39 -13.88
C LYS A 138 3.34 4.21 -15.16
N VAL A 139 4.19 5.23 -15.26
CA VAL A 139 4.36 6.01 -16.51
C VAL A 139 5.66 5.61 -17.21
N THR A 140 5.60 5.51 -18.54
CA THR A 140 6.76 5.21 -19.39
C THR A 140 6.82 6.18 -20.56
N ASP A 141 8.02 6.37 -21.12
CA ASP A 141 8.25 7.35 -22.21
C ASP A 141 7.86 6.83 -23.60
N ALA A 142 7.73 5.51 -23.76
CA ALA A 142 7.55 4.85 -25.04
C ALA A 142 6.44 3.81 -24.99
N VAL A 143 5.63 3.77 -26.06
CA VAL A 143 4.59 2.75 -26.22
C VAL A 143 5.23 1.40 -26.53
N SER A 144 4.96 0.42 -25.67
CA SER A 144 5.44 -0.94 -25.75
C SER A 144 4.27 -1.93 -25.68
N ARG A 145 4.55 -3.24 -25.81
CA ARG A 145 3.52 -4.28 -25.64
C ARG A 145 2.94 -4.33 -24.21
N ASN A 146 3.64 -3.76 -23.24
CA ASN A 146 3.23 -3.72 -21.84
C ASN A 146 2.51 -2.40 -21.50
N THR A 147 2.21 -1.55 -22.50
CA THR A 147 1.49 -0.29 -22.28
C THR A 147 -0.01 -0.55 -22.37
N ASP A 148 -0.71 -0.30 -21.27
CA ASP A 148 -2.17 -0.47 -21.19
C ASP A 148 -2.91 0.71 -21.79
N TYR A 149 -2.41 1.94 -21.61
CA TYR A 149 -3.08 3.15 -22.08
C TYR A 149 -2.10 4.21 -22.60
N LEU A 150 -2.48 4.89 -23.67
CA LEU A 150 -1.84 6.13 -24.14
C LEU A 150 -2.74 7.31 -23.77
N VAL A 151 -2.24 8.20 -22.90
CA VAL A 151 -2.91 9.46 -22.54
C VAL A 151 -2.56 10.51 -23.59
N VAL A 152 -3.57 11.01 -24.30
CA VAL A 152 -3.45 11.93 -25.43
C VAL A 152 -3.94 13.32 -25.00
N GLY A 153 -3.03 14.29 -25.03
CA GLY A 153 -3.32 15.71 -24.84
C GLY A 153 -3.29 16.50 -26.15
N GLU A 154 -3.27 17.83 -26.06
CA GLU A 154 -3.13 18.74 -27.18
C GLU A 154 -1.76 18.59 -27.84
N ALA A 155 -1.71 18.74 -29.18
CA ALA A 155 -0.51 18.53 -29.99
C ALA A 155 0.24 17.19 -29.72
N PRO A 156 -0.42 16.03 -29.90
CA PRO A 156 0.19 14.74 -29.60
C PRO A 156 1.34 14.40 -30.55
N GLY A 157 2.32 13.67 -30.03
CA GLY A 157 3.48 13.23 -30.79
C GLY A 157 3.11 12.12 -31.78
N GLY A 158 3.20 12.40 -33.08
CA GLY A 158 2.77 11.48 -34.14
C GLY A 158 3.40 10.07 -34.07
N THR A 159 4.65 9.95 -33.61
CA THR A 159 5.34 8.67 -33.44
C THR A 159 4.71 7.77 -32.39
N LYS A 160 4.23 8.33 -31.27
CA LYS A 160 3.62 7.57 -30.17
C LYS A 160 2.20 7.13 -30.54
N MET A 161 1.45 7.99 -31.23
CA MET A 161 0.11 7.66 -31.72
C MET A 161 0.15 6.51 -32.74
N ARG A 162 1.06 6.58 -33.73
CA ARG A 162 1.20 5.50 -34.72
C ARG A 162 1.57 4.19 -34.04
N ARG A 163 2.46 4.23 -33.04
CA ARG A 163 2.88 3.04 -32.31
C ARG A 163 1.75 2.44 -31.45
N ALA A 164 0.93 3.26 -30.82
CA ALA A 164 -0.26 2.79 -30.10
C ALA A 164 -1.29 2.16 -31.04
N GLN A 165 -1.51 2.74 -32.23
CA GLN A 165 -2.37 2.14 -33.26
C GLN A 165 -1.85 0.79 -33.74
N GLU A 166 -0.55 0.66 -34.03
CA GLU A 166 0.09 -0.60 -34.45
C GLU A 166 -0.05 -1.72 -33.40
N LEU A 167 0.01 -1.35 -32.11
CA LEU A 167 -0.04 -2.29 -30.99
C LEU A 167 -1.45 -2.50 -30.42
N GLY A 168 -2.45 -1.77 -30.91
CA GLY A 168 -3.83 -1.81 -30.41
C GLY A 168 -3.99 -1.24 -28.99
N THR A 169 -3.08 -0.38 -28.54
CA THR A 169 -3.13 0.24 -27.22
C THR A 169 -4.27 1.27 -27.16
N PRO A 170 -5.23 1.15 -26.23
CA PRO A 170 -6.30 2.12 -26.02
C PRO A 170 -5.76 3.55 -25.78
N MET A 171 -6.34 4.53 -26.48
CA MET A 171 -6.02 5.95 -26.34
C MET A 171 -7.11 6.64 -25.53
N ILE A 172 -6.72 7.37 -24.48
CA ILE A 172 -7.62 8.07 -23.56
C ILE A 172 -7.16 9.52 -23.37
N ASP A 173 -8.03 10.41 -22.92
CA ASP A 173 -7.71 11.80 -22.58
C ASP A 173 -7.59 12.00 -21.04
N GLU A 174 -7.27 13.22 -20.62
CA GLU A 174 -7.16 13.59 -19.20
C GLU A 174 -8.47 13.36 -18.44
N ALA A 175 -9.61 13.69 -19.06
CA ALA A 175 -10.92 13.53 -18.45
C ALA A 175 -11.21 12.05 -18.15
N ARG A 176 -10.92 11.17 -19.12
CA ARG A 176 -11.09 9.74 -18.97
C ARG A 176 -10.13 9.14 -17.95
N LEU A 177 -8.90 9.65 -17.85
CA LEU A 177 -7.95 9.25 -16.81
C LEU A 177 -8.50 9.53 -15.41
N ARG A 178 -9.09 10.72 -15.20
CA ARG A 178 -9.75 11.08 -13.92
C ARG A 178 -10.97 10.22 -13.65
N GLU A 179 -11.82 9.99 -14.66
CA GLU A 179 -12.98 9.09 -14.51
C GLU A 179 -12.57 7.66 -14.15
N MET A 180 -11.48 7.14 -14.73
CA MET A 180 -10.96 5.81 -14.38
C MET A 180 -10.55 5.73 -12.92
N VAL A 181 -9.92 6.79 -12.39
CA VAL A 181 -9.61 6.91 -10.97
C VAL A 181 -10.88 6.94 -10.13
N GLU A 182 -11.86 7.78 -10.47
CA GLU A 182 -13.11 7.91 -9.71
C GLU A 182 -13.97 6.64 -9.73
N GLN A 183 -14.11 5.98 -10.88
CA GLN A 183 -14.95 4.78 -11.05
C GLN A 183 -14.35 3.57 -10.36
N ARG A 184 -13.02 3.43 -10.40
CA ARG A 184 -12.32 2.32 -9.76
C ARG A 184 -11.98 2.61 -8.29
N ALA A 185 -12.16 3.86 -7.84
CA ALA A 185 -12.12 4.22 -6.43
C ALA A 185 -13.43 3.88 -5.69
N ARG A 186 -14.59 3.92 -6.38
CA ARG A 186 -15.92 3.51 -5.86
C ARG A 186 -16.04 2.01 -5.66
#